data_AF-A0A1F7S7N6-F1
#
_entry.id   AF-A0A1F7S7N6-F1
#
_cell.length_a   1.000
_cell.length_b   1.000
_cell.length_c   1.000
_cell.angle_alpha   90.00
_cell.angle_beta   90.00
_cell.angle_gamma   90.00
#
_symmetry.space_group_name_H-M   'P 1'
#
loop_
_entity.id
_entity.type
_entity.pdbx_description
1 polymer ?
#
loop_
_entity_poly.entity_id
_entity_poly.type
_entity_poly.pdbx_seq_one_letter_code
_entity_poly.pdbx_strand_id
1 'polypeptide(L)' 'MKPVKTGLSDDTYMEILSGIKEGQLVITGPYRNLEKLKNDLNVQIKKEETEKNKNKKDEKKTESNSD' A
#
# COMPACT_ATOMS: atom_id res chain seq x y z
N MET A 1 -8.53 -1.26 -17.39
CA MET A 1 -8.48 -0.13 -16.45
C MET A 1 -9.76 -0.14 -15.65
N LYS A 2 -9.70 0.22 -14.37
CA LYS A 2 -10.87 0.24 -13.47
C LYS A 2 -11.10 1.67 -13.00
N PRO A 3 -12.29 2.26 -13.23
CA PRO A 3 -12.58 3.61 -12.74
C PRO A 3 -12.72 3.62 -11.21
N VAL A 4 -12.30 4.71 -10.59
CA VAL A 4 -12.40 4.96 -9.15
C VAL A 4 -12.93 6.35 -8.90
N LYS A 5 -13.54 6.58 -7.74
CA LYS A 5 -13.92 7.92 -7.29
C LYS A 5 -12.90 8.40 -6.26
N THR A 6 -12.31 9.55 -6.51
CA THR A 6 -11.35 10.19 -5.61
C THR A 6 -12.03 11.27 -4.76
N GLY A 7 -11.45 11.56 -3.59
CA GLY A 7 -11.89 12.59 -2.66
C GLY A 7 -10.88 13.73 -2.59
N LEU A 8 -10.51 14.11 -1.36
CA LEU A 8 -9.48 15.11 -1.13
C LEU A 8 -8.11 14.62 -1.62
N SER A 9 -7.33 15.52 -2.20
CA SER A 9 -5.97 15.24 -2.66
C SER A 9 -5.06 16.44 -2.44
N ASP A 10 -3.82 16.15 -2.09
CA ASP A 10 -2.70 17.09 -2.06
C ASP A 10 -1.55 16.59 -2.94
N ASP A 11 -0.37 17.19 -2.82
CA ASP A 11 0.79 16.85 -3.65
C ASP A 11 1.33 15.43 -3.39
N THR A 12 1.00 14.84 -2.25
CA THR A 12 1.56 13.57 -1.76
C THR A 12 0.53 12.48 -1.54
N TYR A 13 -0.72 12.84 -1.26
CA TYR A 13 -1.78 11.91 -0.90
C TYR A 13 -3.05 12.17 -1.71
N MET A 14 -3.80 11.08 -1.94
CA MET A 14 -5.10 11.11 -2.61
C MET A 14 -6.05 10.15 -1.91
N GLU A 15 -7.23 10.63 -1.56
CA GLU A 15 -8.29 9.84 -0.97
C GLU A 15 -9.07 9.07 -2.05
N ILE A 16 -9.36 7.78 -1.80
CA ILE A 16 -10.22 6.95 -2.66
C ILE A 16 -11.55 6.70 -1.95
N LEU A 17 -12.63 7.25 -2.50
CA LEU A 17 -13.99 7.13 -1.95
C LEU A 17 -14.69 5.84 -2.40
N SER A 18 -14.42 5.37 -3.62
CA SER A 18 -15.00 4.13 -4.15
C SER A 18 -14.25 3.56 -5.35
N GLY A 19 -14.53 2.31 -5.69
CA GLY A 19 -13.98 1.62 -6.87
C GLY A 19 -12.88 0.60 -6.57
N ILE A 20 -12.42 0.51 -5.32
CA ILE A 20 -11.49 -0.52 -4.85
C ILE A 20 -11.99 -1.13 -3.53
N LYS A 21 -11.46 -2.31 -3.18
CA LYS A 21 -11.74 -3.00 -1.92
C LYS A 21 -10.45 -3.17 -1.13
N GLU A 22 -10.58 -3.36 0.17
CA GLU A 22 -9.46 -3.73 1.02
C GLU A 22 -8.78 -5.02 0.54
N GLY A 23 -7.45 -5.06 0.60
CA GLY A 23 -6.63 -6.17 0.09
C GLY A 23 -6.54 -6.28 -1.43
N GLN A 24 -7.20 -5.39 -2.19
CA GLN A 24 -7.07 -5.37 -3.64
C GLN A 24 -5.68 -4.84 -4.02
N LEU A 25 -4.96 -5.58 -4.86
CA LEU A 25 -3.69 -5.12 -5.41
C LEU A 25 -3.90 -3.89 -6.30
N VAL A 26 -3.01 -2.92 -6.12
CA VAL A 26 -2.95 -1.68 -6.91
C VAL A 26 -1.55 -1.50 -7.46
N ILE A 27 -1.45 -0.84 -8.61
CA ILE A 27 -0.16 -0.52 -9.22
C ILE A 27 0.24 0.87 -8.74
N THR A 28 1.41 0.98 -8.12
CA THR A 28 1.98 2.23 -7.62
C THR A 28 3.31 2.53 -8.32
N GLY A 29 3.71 3.80 -8.33
CA GLY A 29 4.99 4.23 -8.87
C GLY A 29 4.96 5.62 -9.50
N PRO A 30 6.11 6.10 -10.03
CA PRO A 30 6.19 7.40 -10.67
C PRO A 30 5.25 7.52 -11.87
N TYR A 31 4.68 8.70 -12.06
CA TYR A 31 3.73 8.98 -13.15
C TYR A 31 4.24 8.56 -14.54
N ARG A 32 5.52 8.85 -14.85
CA ARG A 32 6.16 8.48 -16.13
C ARG A 32 6.11 6.98 -16.44
N ASN A 33 6.05 6.13 -15.41
CA ASN A 33 5.95 4.69 -15.57
C ASN A 33 4.49 4.26 -15.78
N LEU A 34 3.56 4.93 -15.09
CA LEU A 34 2.12 4.68 -15.19
C LEU A 34 1.54 5.11 -16.55
N GLU A 35 2.09 6.15 -17.17
CA GLU A 35 1.68 6.65 -18.49
C GLU A 35 1.79 5.59 -19.60
N LYS A 36 2.75 4.66 -19.48
CA LYS A 36 2.96 3.58 -20.46
C LYS A 36 2.05 2.37 -20.24
N LEU A 37 1.29 2.35 -19.15
CA LEU A 37 0.44 1.22 -18.78
C LEU A 37 -0.77 1.14 -19.71
N LYS A 38 -1.06 -0.08 -20.19
CA LYS A 38 -2.22 -0.36 -21.06
C LYS A 38 -3.11 -1.42 -20.42
N ASN A 39 -4.34 -1.52 -20.90
CA ASN A 39 -5.20 -2.64 -20.50
C ASN A 39 -4.52 -3.97 -20.88
N ASP A 40 -4.66 -4.97 -20.01
CA ASP A 40 -4.15 -6.33 -20.20
C ASP A 40 -2.62 -6.43 -20.36
N LEU A 41 -1.88 -5.38 -20.00
CA LEU A 41 -0.43 -5.43 -19.95
C LEU A 41 0.01 -6.36 -18.80
N ASN A 42 0.84 -7.35 -19.12
CA ASN A 42 1.46 -8.20 -18.12
C ASN A 42 2.42 -7.39 -17.24
N VAL A 43 2.23 -7.48 -15.93
CA VAL A 43 3.07 -6.83 -14.92
C VAL A 43 3.60 -7.86 -13.93
N GLN A 44 4.77 -7.60 -13.37
CA GLN A 44 5.34 -8.43 -12.31
C GLN A 44 5.07 -7.81 -10.95
N ILE A 45 4.62 -8.63 -10.00
CA ILE A 45 4.43 -8.20 -8.61
C ILE A 45 5.81 -8.09 -7.97
N LYS A 46 6.20 -6.89 -7.56
CA LYS A 46 7.38 -6.72 -6.69
C LYS A 46 7.03 -7.24 -5.30
N LYS A 47 7.90 -8.06 -4.72
CA LYS A 47 7.83 -8.38 -3.29
C LYS A 47 8.17 -7.10 -2.52
N GLU A 48 7.25 -6.63 -1.70
CA GLU A 48 7.49 -5.50 -0.82
C GLU A 48 8.52 -5.91 0.25
N GLU A 49 9.67 -5.24 0.29
CA GLU A 49 10.48 -5.20 1.51
C GLU A 49 9.69 -4.35 2.51
N THR A 50 8.93 -5.01 3.38
CA THR A 50 8.19 -4.33 4.44
C THR A 50 9.16 -3.60 5.36
N GLU A 51 9.23 -2.28 5.28
CA GLU A 51 9.82 -1.45 6.34
C GLU A 51 8.93 -1.56 7.60
N LYS A 52 9.22 -2.57 8.42
CA LYS A 52 8.82 -2.61 9.83
C LYS A 52 9.52 -1.47 10.56
N ASN A 53 8.92 -0.29 10.66
CA ASN A 53 9.23 0.67 11.73
C ASN A 53 8.17 1.77 11.84
N LYS A 54 7.16 1.55 12.71
CA LYS A 54 6.70 2.51 13.75
C LYS A 54 5.53 1.92 14.54
N ASN A 55 5.63 2.06 15.86
CA ASN A 55 4.64 1.81 16.92
C ASN A 55 4.46 0.37 17.44
N LYS A 56 5.44 -0.11 18.20
CA LYS A 56 5.22 -0.91 19.43
C LYS A 56 6.24 -0.51 20.51
N LYS A 57 5.97 0.59 21.20
CA LYS A 57 6.42 0.82 22.59
C LYS A 57 5.18 1.25 23.35
N ASP A 58 4.50 0.27 23.95
CA ASP A 58 3.83 0.40 25.24
C ASP A 58 3.28 -0.98 25.64
N GLU A 59 3.64 -1.38 26.87
CA GLU A 59 3.06 -2.46 27.70
C GLU A 59 3.27 -3.93 27.25
N LYS A 60 3.60 -4.92 28.09
CA LYS A 60 3.91 -5.02 29.52
C LYS A 60 4.47 -6.44 29.77
N LYS A 61 5.51 -6.51 30.62
CA LYS A 61 5.76 -7.48 31.71
C LYS A 61 5.70 -9.02 31.51
N THR A 62 6.70 -9.65 32.15
CA THR A 62 6.69 -10.92 32.93
C THR A 62 6.49 -12.21 32.13
N GLU A 63 7.24 -13.31 32.25
CA GLU A 63 7.88 -13.93 33.43
C GLU A 63 8.78 -15.12 32.98
N SER A 64 9.91 -15.31 33.69
CA SER A 64 10.54 -16.58 34.15
C SER A 64 10.86 -17.80 33.25
N ASN A 65 12.06 -18.35 33.55
CA ASN A 65 12.58 -19.74 33.53
C ASN A 65 13.77 -19.94 32.56
N SER A 66 15.02 -19.96 33.02
CA SER A 66 15.74 -21.01 33.77
C SER A 66 16.05 -22.25 32.94
N ASP A 67 17.28 -22.32 32.43
CA ASP A 67 18.17 -23.51 32.45
C ASP A 67 19.59 -23.07 32.07
#